data_AF-A0A6N9NHZ7-F1
#
_entry.id   AF-A0A6N9NHZ7-F1
#
_cell.length_a   1.000
_cell.length_b   1.000
_cell.length_c   1.000
_cell.angle_alpha   90.00
_cell.angle_beta   90.00
_cell.angle_gamma   90.00
#
_symmetry.space_group_name_H-M   'P 1'
#
loop_
_entity.id
_entity.type
_entity.pdbx_description
1 polymer ?
#
loop_
_entity_poly.entity_id
_entity_poly.type
_entity_poly.pdbx_seq_one_letter_code
_entity_poly.pdbx_strand_id
1 'polypeptide(L)'
;MEIITDQFSEAALNTCKTCKTELLGPYCYHCGQRKIAKRFQLKDSIKWVFHQLFNMDHGLFFTTFRLFKNPQKVLLDNITGATVKYLHPFRFIFIWATISVLISLLFGLNEKAQELGMPQSGIKAQEVGKDVQEFINKYLTLITIGTVPFFAFYSKLFFRKFKLNYAEHLIINSYSYGVTIAVGTLFYFLWLIPGFFLWSTAISALITVIIFSWIYNRFFQVNFLISLIKSFLIYIISYFTIILIGGVIAGSMAIINKISF
;
A
#
# COMPACT_ATOMS: atom_id res chain seq x y z
N MET A 1 2.33 -50.96 -9.57
CA MET A 1 1.20 -50.02 -9.44
C MET A 1 1.32 -49.06 -10.60
N GLU A 2 0.49 -49.31 -11.61
CA GLU A 2 0.72 -48.94 -12.99
C GLU A 2 0.86 -47.44 -13.22
N ILE A 3 1.90 -47.17 -14.00
CA ILE A 3 2.21 -45.94 -14.68
C ILE A 3 1.05 -45.68 -15.66
N ILE A 4 0.19 -44.71 -15.35
CA ILE A 4 -0.70 -44.13 -16.37
C ILE A 4 0.14 -43.12 -17.16
N THR A 5 0.87 -43.62 -18.15
CA THR A 5 1.39 -42.84 -19.28
C THR A 5 0.29 -42.66 -20.33
N ASP A 6 0.28 -41.45 -20.92
CA ASP A 6 -0.24 -41.10 -22.24
C ASP A 6 -1.61 -41.66 -22.65
N GLN A 7 -2.66 -40.82 -22.56
CA GLN A 7 -3.74 -40.70 -23.58
C GLN A 7 -4.90 -39.73 -23.23
N PHE A 8 -4.70 -38.74 -22.36
CA PHE A 8 -5.69 -37.64 -22.26
C PHE A 8 -5.51 -36.66 -23.43
N SER A 9 -6.19 -37.02 -24.52
CA SER A 9 -6.45 -36.29 -25.76
C SER A 9 -6.25 -34.76 -25.69
N GLU A 10 -5.57 -34.21 -26.70
CA GLU A 10 -5.47 -32.76 -26.94
C GLU A 10 -6.83 -32.06 -26.98
N ALA A 11 -7.92 -32.80 -27.26
CA ALA A 11 -9.29 -32.30 -27.25
C ALA A 11 -9.88 -32.10 -25.83
N ALA A 12 -9.40 -32.83 -24.81
CA ALA A 12 -9.81 -32.61 -23.42
C ALA A 12 -9.19 -31.34 -22.80
N LEU A 13 -8.19 -30.74 -23.46
CA LEU A 13 -7.45 -29.57 -22.95
C LEU A 13 -8.23 -28.25 -23.06
N ASN A 14 -9.30 -28.21 -23.85
CA ASN A 14 -10.07 -27.00 -24.12
C ASN A 14 -11.43 -26.99 -23.42
N THR A 15 -11.66 -27.80 -22.39
CA THR A 15 -12.86 -27.68 -21.55
C THR A 15 -12.52 -27.16 -20.16
N CYS A 16 -13.38 -26.30 -19.63
CA CYS A 16 -13.27 -25.77 -18.29
C CYS A 16 -13.44 -26.91 -17.27
N LYS A 17 -12.54 -27.02 -16.29
CA LYS A 17 -12.62 -28.10 -15.30
C LYS A 17 -13.83 -27.92 -14.38
N THR A 18 -14.21 -26.67 -14.09
CA THR A 18 -15.34 -26.31 -13.22
C THR A 18 -16.69 -26.43 -13.93
N CYS A 19 -16.94 -25.70 -15.01
CA CYS A 19 -18.27 -25.63 -15.65
C CYS A 19 -18.39 -26.40 -16.97
N LYS A 20 -17.34 -27.15 -17.37
CA LYS A 20 -17.29 -27.98 -18.58
C LYS A 20 -17.46 -27.25 -19.93
N THR A 21 -17.69 -25.94 -19.91
CA THR A 21 -17.72 -25.09 -21.11
C THR A 21 -16.39 -25.11 -21.86
N GLU A 22 -16.44 -25.02 -23.19
CA GLU A 22 -15.26 -24.87 -24.03
C GLU A 22 -14.48 -23.58 -23.71
N LEU A 23 -13.15 -23.67 -23.73
CA LEU A 23 -12.21 -22.60 -23.39
C LEU A 23 -11.77 -21.90 -24.68
N LEU A 24 -12.18 -20.65 -24.83
CA LEU A 24 -11.75 -19.77 -25.93
C LEU A 24 -10.41 -19.07 -25.65
N GLY A 25 -9.76 -19.38 -24.52
CA GLY A 25 -8.53 -18.72 -24.10
C GLY A 25 -7.98 -19.21 -22.76
N PRO A 26 -7.06 -18.46 -22.14
CA PRO A 26 -6.44 -18.84 -20.86
C PRO A 26 -7.40 -18.74 -19.66
N TYR A 27 -8.58 -18.15 -19.84
CA TYR A 27 -9.65 -18.08 -18.84
C TYR A 27 -10.97 -18.54 -19.46
N CYS A 28 -11.80 -19.22 -18.67
CA CYS A 28 -13.15 -19.58 -19.07
C CYS A 28 -14.06 -18.34 -19.10
N TYR A 29 -14.73 -18.10 -20.22
CA TYR A 29 -15.65 -16.96 -20.36
C TYR A 29 -16.94 -17.12 -19.53
N HIS A 30 -17.32 -18.35 -19.18
CA HIS A 30 -18.56 -18.63 -18.46
C HIS A 30 -18.41 -18.55 -16.93
N CYS A 31 -17.30 -19.08 -16.37
CA CYS A 31 -17.10 -19.10 -14.91
C CYS A 31 -15.82 -18.41 -14.43
N GLY A 32 -14.99 -17.89 -15.32
CA GLY A 32 -13.74 -17.20 -14.97
C GLY A 32 -12.56 -18.10 -14.60
N GLN A 33 -12.70 -19.43 -14.62
CA GLN A 33 -11.59 -20.33 -14.26
C GLN A 33 -10.38 -20.13 -15.20
N ARG A 34 -9.19 -19.93 -14.63
CA ARG A 34 -7.93 -19.94 -15.37
C ARG A 34 -7.54 -21.37 -15.81
N LYS A 35 -7.15 -21.54 -17.07
CA LYS A 35 -6.58 -22.78 -17.61
C LYS A 35 -5.21 -23.02 -16.99
N ILE A 36 -5.10 -24.06 -16.16
CA ILE A 36 -3.85 -24.50 -15.54
C ILE A 36 -3.49 -25.86 -16.15
N ALA A 37 -2.50 -25.84 -17.05
CA ALA A 37 -2.09 -27.01 -17.83
C ALA A 37 -0.98 -27.84 -17.17
N LYS A 38 -0.20 -27.26 -16.26
CA LYS A 38 0.93 -27.92 -15.58
C LYS A 38 0.73 -27.94 -14.07
N ARG A 39 1.26 -28.97 -13.40
CA ARG A 39 1.38 -28.98 -11.93
C ARG A 39 2.26 -27.79 -11.50
N PHE A 40 1.84 -27.08 -10.46
CA PHE A 40 2.64 -25.97 -9.92
C PHE A 40 3.97 -26.48 -9.36
N GLN A 41 5.07 -25.91 -9.85
CA GLN A 41 6.40 -26.15 -9.28
C GLN A 41 6.85 -24.90 -8.53
N LEU A 42 7.71 -25.07 -7.51
CA LEU A 42 8.24 -23.96 -6.72
C LEU A 42 8.89 -22.87 -7.60
N LYS A 43 9.60 -23.29 -8.66
CA LYS A 43 10.21 -22.39 -9.65
C LYS A 43 9.19 -21.48 -10.34
N ASP A 44 7.98 -21.97 -10.59
CA ASP A 44 6.93 -21.22 -11.27
C ASP A 44 6.37 -20.12 -10.35
N SER A 45 6.27 -20.41 -9.04
CA SER A 45 5.88 -19.43 -8.01
C SER A 45 6.93 -18.32 -7.87
N ILE A 46 8.21 -18.68 -7.81
CA ILE A 46 9.31 -17.70 -7.76
C ILE A 46 9.29 -16.84 -9.02
N LYS A 47 9.21 -17.45 -10.21
CA LYS A 47 9.12 -16.73 -11.48
C LYS A 47 7.91 -15.80 -11.52
N TRP A 48 6.77 -16.21 -10.97
CA TRP A 48 5.58 -15.36 -10.88
C TRP A 48 5.81 -14.15 -9.97
N VAL A 49 6.45 -14.31 -8.80
CA VAL A 49 6.77 -13.17 -7.92
C VAL A 49 7.71 -12.19 -8.60
N PHE A 50 8.80 -12.67 -9.21
CA PHE A 50 9.71 -11.82 -9.97
C PHE A 50 9.00 -11.09 -11.12
N HIS A 51 8.08 -11.77 -11.80
CA HIS A 51 7.25 -11.13 -12.82
C HIS A 51 6.32 -10.06 -12.21
N GLN A 52 5.69 -10.27 -11.06
CA GLN A 52 4.86 -9.21 -10.44
C GLN A 52 5.69 -7.99 -10.01
N LEU A 53 6.92 -8.19 -9.55
CA LEU A 53 7.79 -7.09 -9.10
C LEU A 53 8.48 -6.37 -10.26
N PHE A 54 9.11 -7.11 -11.17
CA PHE A 54 10.02 -6.61 -12.19
C PHE A 54 9.48 -6.65 -13.62
N ASN A 55 8.22 -7.06 -13.85
CA ASN A 55 7.66 -6.98 -15.19
C ASN A 55 7.66 -5.52 -15.68
N MET A 56 8.35 -5.30 -16.80
CA MET A 56 8.54 -3.98 -17.40
C MET A 56 7.24 -3.38 -17.94
N ASP A 57 6.20 -4.19 -18.14
CA ASP A 57 4.93 -3.74 -18.73
C ASP A 57 3.82 -3.50 -17.70
N HIS A 58 3.84 -4.22 -16.57
CA HIS A 58 2.74 -4.22 -15.59
C HIS A 58 3.19 -4.32 -14.11
N GLY A 59 4.49 -4.30 -13.83
CA GLY A 59 5.04 -4.55 -12.50
C GLY A 59 4.97 -3.36 -11.53
N LEU A 60 5.49 -3.58 -10.32
CA LEU A 60 5.60 -2.57 -9.27
C LEU A 60 6.38 -1.34 -9.73
N PHE A 61 7.58 -1.53 -10.27
CA PHE A 61 8.45 -0.43 -10.70
C PHE A 61 7.86 0.29 -11.91
N PHE A 62 7.25 -0.43 -12.85
CA PHE A 62 6.54 0.18 -13.99
C PHE A 62 5.41 1.10 -13.50
N THR A 63 4.56 0.61 -12.60
CA THR A 63 3.44 1.39 -12.04
C THR A 63 3.95 2.61 -11.28
N THR A 64 5.00 2.43 -10.47
CA THR A 64 5.67 3.51 -9.74
C THR A 64 6.18 4.59 -10.67
N PHE A 65 6.95 4.21 -11.71
CA PHE A 65 7.48 5.13 -12.71
C PHE A 65 6.37 5.87 -13.47
N ARG A 66 5.30 5.17 -13.85
CA ARG A 66 4.14 5.78 -14.53
C ARG A 66 3.41 6.77 -13.63
N LEU A 67 3.29 6.49 -12.33
CA LEU A 67 2.73 7.42 -11.36
C LEU A 67 3.58 8.69 -11.22
N PHE A 68 4.91 8.59 -11.24
CA PHE A 68 5.80 9.77 -11.25
C PHE A 68 5.76 10.55 -12.56
N LYS A 69 5.62 9.88 -13.70
CA LYS A 69 5.63 10.56 -15.00
C LYS A 69 4.28 11.20 -15.34
N ASN A 70 3.19 10.49 -15.09
CA ASN A 70 1.83 10.95 -15.42
C ASN A 70 0.80 10.30 -14.47
N PRO A 71 0.65 10.82 -13.25
CA PRO A 71 -0.24 10.24 -12.24
C PRO A 71 -1.70 10.31 -12.69
N GLN A 72 -2.09 11.40 -13.36
CA GLN A 72 -3.45 11.60 -13.85
C GLN A 72 -3.89 10.44 -14.75
N LYS A 73 -3.05 10.02 -15.70
CA LYS A 73 -3.37 8.89 -16.58
C LYS A 73 -3.54 7.58 -15.83
N VAL A 74 -2.63 7.25 -14.92
CA VAL A 74 -2.69 6.00 -14.14
C VAL A 74 -3.97 5.93 -13.30
N LEU A 75 -4.32 7.05 -12.66
CA LEU A 75 -5.51 7.16 -11.82
C LEU A 75 -6.79 7.06 -12.64
N LEU A 76 -6.88 7.80 -13.76
CA LEU A 76 -8.04 7.74 -14.65
C LEU A 76 -8.21 6.37 -15.29
N ASP A 77 -7.13 5.74 -15.76
CA ASP A 77 -7.19 4.39 -16.35
C ASP A 77 -7.73 3.39 -15.31
N ASN A 78 -7.32 3.49 -14.03
CA ASN A 78 -7.85 2.60 -12.98
C ASN A 78 -9.31 2.88 -12.61
N ILE A 79 -9.71 4.15 -12.52
CA ILE A 79 -11.08 4.54 -12.15
C ILE A 79 -12.07 4.22 -13.28
N THR A 80 -11.66 4.38 -14.54
CA THR A 80 -12.51 4.11 -15.71
C THR A 80 -12.53 2.64 -16.14
N GLY A 81 -11.78 1.76 -15.46
CA GLY A 81 -11.83 0.31 -15.66
C GLY A 81 -10.72 -0.30 -16.53
N ALA A 82 -9.77 0.50 -17.03
CA ALA A 82 -8.56 0.02 -17.71
C ALA A 82 -7.49 -0.46 -16.71
N THR A 83 -7.82 -1.48 -15.92
CA THR A 83 -7.04 -1.90 -14.74
C THR A 83 -5.90 -2.88 -15.02
N VAL A 84 -5.89 -3.57 -16.17
CA VAL A 84 -4.89 -4.60 -16.50
C VAL A 84 -3.47 -4.01 -16.59
N LYS A 85 -3.37 -2.75 -16.98
CA LYS A 85 -2.09 -2.12 -17.30
C LYS A 85 -1.22 -1.86 -16.07
N TYR A 86 -1.83 -1.67 -14.91
CA TYR A 86 -1.18 -1.20 -13.70
C TYR A 86 -1.39 -2.19 -12.56
N LEU A 87 -0.45 -2.20 -11.61
CA LEU A 87 -0.63 -2.98 -10.41
C LEU A 87 -1.80 -2.43 -9.60
N HIS A 88 -2.70 -3.31 -9.15
CA HIS A 88 -3.88 -2.93 -8.37
C HIS A 88 -3.49 -2.03 -7.16
N PRO A 89 -4.22 -0.94 -6.87
CA PRO A 89 -3.82 0.07 -5.86
C PRO A 89 -3.50 -0.52 -4.48
N PHE A 90 -4.34 -1.41 -3.96
CA PHE A 90 -4.07 -2.06 -2.66
C PHE A 90 -2.88 -3.01 -2.68
N ARG A 91 -2.63 -3.70 -3.80
CA ARG A 91 -1.43 -4.54 -3.96
C ARG A 91 -0.18 -3.67 -4.04
N PHE A 92 -0.28 -2.53 -4.71
CA PHE A 92 0.79 -1.57 -4.86
C PHE A 92 1.26 -1.02 -3.50
N ILE A 93 0.35 -0.56 -2.63
CA ILE A 93 0.73 -0.08 -1.30
C ILE A 93 1.30 -1.20 -0.43
N PHE A 94 0.70 -2.39 -0.50
CA PHE A 94 1.10 -3.52 0.33
C PHE A 94 2.52 -3.99 -0.01
N ILE A 95 2.83 -4.09 -1.29
CA ILE A 95 4.16 -4.49 -1.75
C ILE A 95 5.21 -3.43 -1.37
N TRP A 96 4.93 -2.14 -1.59
CA TRP A 96 5.86 -1.08 -1.18
C TRP A 96 6.06 -1.01 0.34
N ALA A 97 4.99 -1.17 1.12
CA ALA A 97 5.07 -1.25 2.59
C ALA A 97 5.92 -2.45 3.04
N THR A 98 5.75 -3.60 2.40
CA THR A 98 6.56 -4.80 2.69
C THR A 98 8.03 -4.56 2.36
N ILE A 99 8.34 -4.00 1.19
CA ILE A 99 9.72 -3.66 0.78
C ILE A 99 10.35 -2.66 1.76
N SER A 100 9.59 -1.63 2.15
CA SER A 100 10.00 -0.62 3.14
C SER A 100 10.39 -1.25 4.48
N VAL A 101 9.56 -2.16 5.02
CA VAL A 101 9.84 -2.87 6.27
C VAL A 101 11.06 -3.78 6.13
N LEU A 102 11.16 -4.56 5.05
CA LEU A 102 12.30 -5.45 4.81
C LEU A 102 13.62 -4.67 4.74
N ILE A 103 13.63 -3.55 4.02
CA ILE A 103 14.82 -2.67 3.96
C ILE A 103 15.15 -2.12 5.35
N SER A 104 14.15 -1.66 6.10
CA SER A 104 14.37 -1.18 7.47
C SER A 104 15.02 -2.23 8.37
N LEU A 105 14.57 -3.48 8.28
CA LEU A 105 15.14 -4.61 9.03
C LEU A 105 16.56 -4.95 8.56
N LEU A 106 16.80 -5.02 7.26
CA LEU A 106 18.11 -5.37 6.69
C LEU A 106 19.21 -4.36 7.07
N PHE A 107 18.88 -3.08 7.19
CA PHE A 107 19.83 -2.02 7.55
C PHE A 107 19.87 -1.69 9.06
N GLY A 108 19.10 -2.41 9.88
CA GLY A 108 19.01 -2.19 11.32
C GLY A 108 18.51 -0.77 11.67
N LEU A 109 17.65 -0.18 10.85
CA LEU A 109 17.26 1.23 11.02
C LEU A 109 16.51 1.46 12.33
N ASN A 110 15.75 0.47 12.79
CA ASN A 110 15.01 0.53 14.05
C ASN A 110 15.94 0.54 15.28
N GLU A 111 17.05 -0.20 15.24
CA GLU A 111 18.02 -0.26 16.33
C GLU A 111 18.81 1.04 16.42
N LYS A 112 19.32 1.50 15.27
CA LYS A 112 19.98 2.82 15.14
C LYS A 112 19.06 3.96 15.59
N ALA A 113 17.76 3.83 15.33
CA ALA A 113 16.78 4.81 15.78
C ALA A 113 16.69 4.91 17.31
N GLN A 114 16.74 3.78 18.00
CA GLN A 114 16.73 3.74 19.47
C GLN A 114 18.04 4.28 20.06
N GLU A 115 19.18 3.94 19.47
CA GLU A 115 20.49 4.42 19.89
C GLU A 115 20.62 5.95 19.75
N LEU A 116 20.02 6.52 18.70
CA LEU A 116 19.98 7.97 18.46
C LEU A 116 18.89 8.69 19.30
N GLY A 117 18.27 8.00 20.24
CA GLY A 117 17.33 8.58 21.20
C GLY A 117 15.97 8.95 20.61
N MET A 118 15.58 8.40 19.44
CA MET A 118 14.23 8.61 18.95
C MET A 118 13.24 7.72 19.70
N PRO A 119 12.13 8.27 20.22
CA PRO A 119 11.05 7.48 20.74
C PRO A 119 10.45 6.66 19.57
N GLN A 120 10.49 5.34 19.69
CA GLN A 120 9.71 4.48 18.80
C GLN A 120 8.24 4.69 19.17
N SER A 121 7.49 5.25 18.22
CA SER A 121 6.17 5.87 18.39
C SER A 121 6.22 7.23 19.12
N GLY A 122 5.47 8.21 18.62
CA GLY A 122 5.32 9.55 19.23
C GLY A 122 4.60 9.55 20.59
N ILE A 123 4.50 8.39 21.22
CA ILE A 123 3.94 8.17 22.54
C ILE A 123 5.15 7.96 23.47
N LYS A 124 5.33 8.85 24.44
CA LYS A 124 6.36 8.63 25.47
C LYS A 124 6.02 7.32 26.17
N ALA A 125 6.96 6.37 26.16
CA ALA A 125 6.87 5.05 26.81
C ALA A 125 6.54 5.11 28.32
N GLN A 126 6.48 6.31 28.89
CA GLN A 126 6.21 6.57 30.29
C GLN A 126 4.70 6.71 30.62
N GLU A 127 3.84 6.95 29.63
CA GLU A 127 2.39 7.15 29.84
C GLU A 127 1.50 6.01 29.30
N VAL A 128 2.04 5.18 28.42
CA VAL A 128 1.31 4.08 27.78
C VAL A 128 2.00 2.76 28.13
N GLY A 129 1.27 1.85 28.77
CA GLY A 129 1.81 0.58 29.28
C GLY A 129 2.57 -0.23 28.23
N LYS A 130 3.56 -1.01 28.66
CA LYS A 130 4.44 -1.82 27.79
C LYS A 130 3.67 -2.64 26.75
N ASP A 131 2.53 -3.22 27.14
CA ASP A 131 1.69 -4.04 26.26
C ASP A 131 1.09 -3.26 25.08
N VAL A 132 0.70 -2.00 25.31
CA VAL A 132 0.16 -1.13 24.25
C VAL A 132 1.29 -0.69 23.32
N GLN A 133 2.48 -0.44 23.86
CA GLN A 133 3.67 -0.12 23.05
C GLN A 133 4.07 -1.29 22.16
N GLU A 134 4.08 -2.51 22.70
CA GLU A 134 4.39 -3.72 21.94
C GLU A 134 3.36 -3.99 20.85
N PHE A 135 2.07 -3.79 21.15
CA PHE A 135 0.99 -3.86 20.16
C PHE A 135 1.20 -2.86 19.01
N ILE A 136 1.48 -1.59 19.32
CA ILE A 136 1.71 -0.55 18.30
C ILE A 136 2.89 -0.92 17.42
N ASN A 137 4.01 -1.33 18.00
CA ASN A 137 5.20 -1.71 17.24
C ASN A 137 4.94 -2.93 16.33
N LYS A 138 4.19 -3.92 16.84
CA LYS A 138 3.83 -5.12 16.08
C LYS A 138 2.93 -4.83 14.87
N TYR A 139 2.00 -3.89 15.01
CA TYR A 139 1.00 -3.58 13.98
C TYR A 139 1.26 -2.26 13.24
N LEU A 140 2.42 -1.63 13.44
CA LEU A 140 2.74 -0.30 12.92
C LEU A 140 2.47 -0.16 11.42
N THR A 141 2.88 -1.14 10.61
CA THR A 141 2.66 -1.12 9.16
C THR A 141 1.17 -1.20 8.79
N LEU A 142 0.38 -2.00 9.51
CA LEU A 142 -1.07 -2.10 9.30
C LEU A 142 -1.78 -0.82 9.73
N ILE A 143 -1.37 -0.24 10.87
CA ILE A 143 -1.88 1.06 11.33
C ILE A 143 -1.57 2.15 10.30
N THR A 144 -0.36 2.13 9.73
CA THR A 144 0.09 3.06 8.69
C THR A 144 -0.73 2.93 7.42
N ILE A 145 -0.97 1.71 6.92
CA ILE A 145 -1.87 1.48 5.77
C ILE A 145 -3.32 1.86 6.11
N GLY A 146 -3.73 1.65 7.36
CA GLY A 146 -5.02 2.07 7.89
C GLY A 146 -5.26 3.59 7.84
N THR A 147 -4.23 4.40 7.58
CA THR A 147 -4.41 5.85 7.33
C THR A 147 -5.12 6.14 6.01
N VAL A 148 -4.98 5.28 5.00
CA VAL A 148 -5.46 5.52 3.63
C VAL A 148 -6.98 5.73 3.54
N PRO A 149 -7.84 4.94 4.22
CA PRO A 149 -9.28 5.22 4.32
C PRO A 149 -9.62 6.63 4.84
N PHE A 150 -8.89 7.14 5.83
CA PHE A 150 -9.10 8.49 6.35
C PHE A 150 -8.71 9.56 5.33
N PHE A 151 -7.57 9.38 4.66
CA PHE A 151 -7.18 10.23 3.53
C PHE A 151 -8.23 10.22 2.42
N ALA A 152 -8.80 9.05 2.11
CA ALA A 152 -9.89 8.91 1.14
C ALA A 152 -11.14 9.66 1.58
N PHE A 153 -11.53 9.55 2.84
CA PHE A 153 -12.69 10.24 3.40
C PHE A 153 -12.53 11.77 3.36
N TYR A 154 -11.40 12.29 3.84
CA TYR A 154 -11.16 13.72 3.86
C TYR A 154 -10.90 14.28 2.46
N SER A 155 -10.20 13.56 1.58
CA SER A 155 -10.07 14.00 0.18
C SER A 155 -11.43 14.05 -0.52
N LYS A 156 -12.35 13.11 -0.23
CA LYS A 156 -13.74 13.20 -0.72
C LYS A 156 -14.42 14.45 -0.22
N LEU A 157 -14.26 14.81 1.07
CA LEU A 157 -14.84 16.02 1.66
C LEU A 157 -14.27 17.33 1.06
N PHE A 158 -12.95 17.39 0.85
CA PHE A 158 -12.27 18.60 0.34
C PHE A 158 -12.36 18.77 -1.18
N PHE A 159 -12.59 17.69 -1.93
CA PHE A 159 -12.72 17.69 -3.39
C PHE A 159 -14.13 17.28 -3.86
N ARG A 160 -15.17 17.51 -3.03
CA ARG A 160 -16.59 17.19 -3.35
C ARG A 160 -17.08 17.68 -4.71
N LYS A 161 -16.53 18.78 -5.22
CA LYS A 161 -16.89 19.37 -6.52
C LYS A 161 -16.69 18.41 -7.70
N PHE A 162 -15.78 17.44 -7.58
CA PHE A 162 -15.45 16.47 -8.64
C PHE A 162 -16.40 15.27 -8.71
N LYS A 163 -17.36 15.15 -7.79
CA LYS A 163 -18.42 14.11 -7.79
C LYS A 163 -17.92 12.67 -7.84
N LEU A 164 -16.68 12.42 -7.40
CA LEU A 164 -16.15 11.07 -7.27
C LEU A 164 -16.75 10.35 -6.06
N ASN A 165 -16.94 9.05 -6.20
CA ASN A 165 -17.39 8.19 -5.12
C ASN A 165 -16.24 7.89 -4.13
N TYR A 166 -16.58 7.28 -2.98
CA TYR A 166 -15.58 7.02 -1.94
C TYR A 166 -14.51 6.01 -2.41
N ALA A 167 -14.87 5.01 -3.20
CA ALA A 167 -13.94 4.01 -3.71
C ALA A 167 -12.92 4.62 -4.69
N GLU A 168 -13.33 5.58 -5.51
CA GLU A 168 -12.42 6.31 -6.41
C GLU A 168 -11.42 7.15 -5.61
N HIS A 169 -11.87 7.86 -4.57
CA HIS A 169 -10.97 8.50 -3.63
C HIS A 169 -10.04 7.49 -2.95
N LEU A 170 -10.53 6.31 -2.59
CA LEU A 170 -9.71 5.28 -1.97
C LEU A 170 -8.61 4.76 -2.93
N ILE A 171 -8.93 4.60 -4.21
CA ILE A 171 -7.96 4.25 -5.27
C ILE A 171 -6.88 5.32 -5.40
N ILE A 172 -7.27 6.59 -5.50
CA ILE A 172 -6.34 7.72 -5.64
C ILE A 172 -5.37 7.76 -4.46
N ASN A 173 -5.92 7.72 -3.24
CA ASN A 173 -5.12 7.82 -2.03
C ASN A 173 -4.23 6.60 -1.80
N SER A 174 -4.68 5.41 -2.21
CA SER A 174 -3.83 4.21 -2.18
C SER A 174 -2.60 4.40 -3.06
N TYR A 175 -2.76 4.80 -4.32
CA TYR A 175 -1.60 5.05 -5.18
C TYR A 175 -0.69 6.16 -4.66
N SER A 176 -1.26 7.29 -4.22
CA SER A 176 -0.49 8.38 -3.63
C SER A 176 0.36 7.91 -2.45
N TYR A 177 -0.25 7.14 -1.53
CA TYR A 177 0.44 6.64 -0.35
C TYR A 177 1.52 5.62 -0.71
N GLY A 178 1.27 4.73 -1.68
CA GLY A 178 2.29 3.81 -2.17
C GLY A 178 3.49 4.52 -2.78
N VAL A 179 3.27 5.62 -3.52
CA VAL A 179 4.36 6.47 -4.05
C VAL A 179 5.13 7.12 -2.89
N THR A 180 4.43 7.63 -1.87
CA THR A 180 5.08 8.17 -0.66
C THR A 180 5.96 7.13 0.02
N ILE A 181 5.49 5.90 0.20
CA ILE A 181 6.30 4.81 0.79
C ILE A 181 7.51 4.51 -0.10
N ALA A 182 7.33 4.42 -1.42
CA ALA A 182 8.41 4.19 -2.37
C ALA A 182 9.50 5.26 -2.25
N VAL A 183 9.11 6.54 -2.25
CA VAL A 183 10.05 7.67 -2.08
C VAL A 183 10.71 7.64 -0.71
N GLY A 184 9.94 7.47 0.36
CA GLY A 184 10.47 7.41 1.73
C GLY A 184 11.48 6.28 1.92
N THR A 185 11.21 5.13 1.30
CA THR A 185 12.12 3.97 1.32
C THR A 185 13.44 4.27 0.62
N LEU A 186 13.40 5.00 -0.50
CA LEU A 186 14.63 5.48 -1.13
C LEU A 186 15.37 6.39 -0.15
N PHE A 187 14.71 7.32 0.53
CA PHE A 187 15.36 8.26 1.46
C PHE A 187 15.91 7.65 2.76
N TYR A 188 15.74 6.35 3.02
CA TYR A 188 16.33 5.69 4.19
C TYR A 188 17.85 5.79 4.27
N PHE A 189 18.56 5.90 3.15
CA PHE A 189 20.01 6.09 3.20
C PHE A 189 20.41 7.41 3.87
N LEU A 190 19.57 8.46 3.79
CA LEU A 190 19.86 9.73 4.47
C LEU A 190 19.75 9.60 5.99
N TRP A 191 19.00 8.61 6.49
CA TRP A 191 18.84 8.37 7.92
C TRP A 191 20.09 7.76 8.55
N LEU A 192 21.03 7.25 7.74
CA LEU A 192 22.33 6.77 8.20
C LEU A 192 23.30 7.90 8.55
N ILE A 193 23.00 9.15 8.16
CA ILE A 193 23.85 10.31 8.44
C ILE A 193 23.47 10.89 9.83
N PRO A 194 24.43 11.00 10.77
CA PRO A 194 24.18 11.60 12.08
C PRO A 194 23.61 13.02 11.96
N GLY A 195 22.57 13.34 12.74
CA GLY A 195 21.89 14.64 12.73
C GLY A 195 20.72 14.77 11.75
N PHE A 196 20.75 14.09 10.59
CA PHE A 196 19.60 14.07 9.67
C PHE A 196 18.44 13.23 10.24
N PHE A 197 18.78 12.24 11.06
CA PHE A 197 17.84 11.34 11.69
C PHE A 197 16.76 12.06 12.54
N LEU A 198 17.10 13.12 13.27
CA LEU A 198 16.14 13.90 14.06
C LEU A 198 15.08 14.62 13.21
N TRP A 199 15.44 14.99 11.98
CA TRP A 199 14.56 15.66 11.04
C TRP A 199 13.75 14.68 10.17
N SER A 200 14.02 13.38 10.28
CA SER A 200 13.43 12.34 9.43
C SER A 200 11.90 12.38 9.40
N THR A 201 11.25 12.54 10.56
CA THR A 201 9.79 12.59 10.69
C THR A 201 9.19 13.80 9.99
N ALA A 202 9.77 14.99 10.22
CA ALA A 202 9.36 16.24 9.57
C ALA A 202 9.57 16.16 8.06
N ILE A 203 10.70 15.62 7.61
CA ILE A 203 11.03 15.43 6.19
C ILE A 203 10.05 14.44 5.54
N SER A 204 9.75 13.32 6.19
CA SER A 204 8.75 12.35 5.70
C SER A 204 7.35 12.97 5.60
N ALA A 205 6.95 13.79 6.57
CA ALA A 205 5.68 14.53 6.53
C ALA A 205 5.65 15.50 5.35
N LEU A 206 6.73 16.27 5.14
CA LEU A 206 6.87 17.20 4.01
C LEU A 206 6.82 16.46 2.66
N ILE A 207 7.57 15.36 2.52
CA ILE A 207 7.54 14.51 1.32
C ILE A 207 6.12 14.03 1.04
N THR A 208 5.41 13.55 2.07
CA THR A 208 4.03 13.09 1.95
C THR A 208 3.13 14.21 1.43
N VAL A 209 3.17 15.37 2.08
CA VAL A 209 2.34 16.52 1.68
C VAL A 209 2.67 16.96 0.26
N ILE A 210 3.95 17.06 -0.11
CA ILE A 210 4.37 17.47 -1.46
C ILE A 210 3.88 16.48 -2.53
N ILE A 211 4.06 15.17 -2.32
CA ILE A 211 3.62 14.13 -3.26
C ILE A 211 2.11 14.17 -3.45
N PHE A 212 1.35 14.21 -2.35
CA PHE A 212 -0.11 14.30 -2.42
C PHE A 212 -0.56 15.58 -3.13
N SER A 213 0.08 16.70 -2.84
CA SER A 213 -0.22 18.00 -3.46
C SER A 213 0.02 17.97 -4.97
N TRP A 214 1.11 17.34 -5.40
CA TRP A 214 1.45 17.17 -6.79
C TRP A 214 0.46 16.23 -7.51
N ILE A 215 0.12 15.08 -6.91
CA ILE A 215 -0.86 14.14 -7.49
C ILE A 215 -2.25 14.80 -7.59
N TYR A 216 -2.71 15.46 -6.52
CA TYR A 216 -4.00 16.14 -6.53
C TYR A 216 -4.05 17.31 -7.51
N ASN A 217 -2.98 18.09 -7.64
CA ASN A 217 -2.87 19.14 -8.67
C ASN A 217 -3.06 18.54 -10.07
N ARG A 218 -2.36 17.44 -10.38
CA ARG A 218 -2.42 16.79 -11.70
C ARG A 218 -3.76 16.12 -11.97
N PHE A 219 -4.31 15.43 -10.97
CA PHE A 219 -5.54 14.67 -11.13
C PHE A 219 -6.79 15.54 -11.12
N PHE A 220 -6.92 16.42 -10.12
CA PHE A 220 -8.08 17.33 -9.99
C PHE A 220 -7.91 18.62 -10.82
N GLN A 221 -6.76 18.84 -11.47
CA GLN A 221 -6.51 20.02 -12.31
C GLN A 221 -6.77 21.35 -11.59
N VAL A 222 -6.51 21.39 -10.27
CA VAL A 222 -6.59 22.61 -9.46
C VAL A 222 -5.21 23.26 -9.33
N ASN A 223 -5.15 24.55 -9.02
CA ASN A 223 -3.88 25.25 -8.76
C ASN A 223 -3.04 24.53 -7.68
N PHE A 224 -1.71 24.51 -7.85
CA PHE A 224 -0.80 23.81 -6.94
C PHE A 224 -0.86 24.33 -5.50
N LEU A 225 -1.03 25.64 -5.31
CA LEU A 225 -1.17 26.20 -3.95
C LEU A 225 -2.44 25.70 -3.26
N ILE A 226 -3.55 25.56 -4.00
CA ILE A 226 -4.81 25.04 -3.47
C ILE A 226 -4.67 23.56 -3.16
N SER A 227 -4.02 22.77 -4.02
CA SER A 227 -3.76 21.36 -3.71
C SER A 227 -2.82 21.20 -2.53
N LEU A 228 -1.84 22.10 -2.35
CA LEU A 228 -0.93 22.11 -1.21
C LEU A 228 -1.67 22.31 0.11
N ILE A 229 -2.46 23.39 0.20
CA ILE A 229 -3.23 23.70 1.41
C ILE A 229 -4.20 22.56 1.74
N LYS A 230 -4.93 22.04 0.73
CA LYS A 230 -5.86 20.93 0.95
C LYS A 230 -5.15 19.65 1.40
N SER A 231 -4.02 19.30 0.78
CA SER A 231 -3.26 18.09 1.15
C SER A 231 -2.70 18.19 2.55
N PHE A 232 -2.21 19.36 2.95
CA PHE A 232 -1.75 19.62 4.31
C PHE A 232 -2.88 19.48 5.34
N LEU A 233 -4.05 20.06 5.07
CA LEU A 233 -5.22 19.91 5.95
C LEU A 233 -5.70 18.46 6.03
N ILE A 234 -5.77 17.76 4.90
CA ILE A 234 -6.12 16.33 4.85
C ILE A 234 -5.12 15.51 5.69
N TYR A 235 -3.82 15.79 5.56
CA TYR A 235 -2.78 15.12 6.34
C TYR A 235 -3.02 15.31 7.85
N ILE A 236 -3.10 16.57 8.31
CA ILE A 236 -3.28 16.86 9.74
C ILE A 236 -4.56 16.22 10.30
N ILE A 237 -5.70 16.42 9.62
CA ILE A 237 -6.99 15.93 10.12
C ILE A 237 -7.03 14.40 10.11
N SER A 238 -6.45 13.75 9.10
CA SER A 238 -6.38 12.28 9.04
C SER A 238 -5.54 11.72 10.20
N TYR A 239 -4.34 12.25 10.41
CA TYR A 239 -3.47 11.80 11.50
C TYR A 239 -4.07 12.09 12.88
N PHE A 240 -4.68 13.26 13.07
CA PHE A 240 -5.40 13.60 14.29
C PHE A 240 -6.54 12.60 14.59
N THR A 241 -7.32 12.24 13.57
CA THR A 241 -8.41 11.26 13.72
C THR A 241 -7.89 9.89 14.14
N ILE A 242 -6.76 9.46 13.58
CA ILE A 242 -6.13 8.17 13.93
C ILE A 242 -5.60 8.19 15.35
N ILE A 243 -4.97 9.29 15.78
CA ILE A 243 -4.49 9.45 17.15
C ILE A 243 -5.67 9.38 18.14
N LEU A 244 -6.79 10.04 17.84
CA LEU A 244 -7.99 9.97 18.68
C LEU A 244 -8.53 8.54 18.78
N ILE A 245 -8.66 7.83 17.66
CA ILE A 245 -9.13 6.43 17.64
C ILE A 245 -8.16 5.53 18.41
N GLY A 246 -6.85 5.68 18.19
CA GLY A 246 -5.82 4.93 18.90
C GLY A 246 -5.85 5.18 20.40
N GLY A 247 -6.04 6.44 20.83
CA GLY A 247 -6.18 6.80 22.23
C GLY A 247 -7.41 6.19 22.90
N VAL A 248 -8.56 6.17 22.22
CA VAL A 248 -9.78 5.51 22.72
C VAL A 248 -9.57 4.01 22.88
N ILE A 249 -8.93 3.35 21.90
CA ILE A 249 -8.63 1.91 21.96
C ILE A 249 -7.67 1.61 23.11
N ALA A 250 -6.57 2.36 23.23
CA ALA A 250 -5.60 2.21 24.30
C ALA A 250 -6.22 2.42 25.69
N GLY A 251 -7.05 3.46 25.86
CA GLY A 251 -7.78 3.71 27.10
C GLY A 251 -8.75 2.58 27.46
N SER A 252 -9.46 2.04 26.47
CA SER A 252 -10.37 0.91 26.66
C SER A 252 -9.63 -0.35 27.12
N MET A 253 -8.48 -0.65 26.51
CA MET A 253 -7.63 -1.79 26.91
C MET A 253 -7.09 -1.63 28.33
N ALA A 254 -6.65 -0.43 28.72
CA ALA A 254 -6.16 -0.16 30.07
C ALA A 254 -7.24 -0.37 31.14
N ILE A 255 -8.49 0.01 30.85
CA ILE A 255 -9.64 -0.22 31.74
C ILE A 255 -9.91 -1.72 31.88
N ILE A 256 -9.94 -2.48 30.78
CA ILE A 256 -10.17 -3.93 30.79
C ILE A 256 -9.10 -4.64 31.62
N ASN A 257 -7.83 -4.33 31.42
CA ASN A 257 -6.72 -4.95 32.15
C ASN A 257 -6.76 -4.66 33.66
N LYS A 258 -7.33 -3.51 34.07
CA LYS A 258 -7.51 -3.16 35.49
C LYS A 258 -8.69 -3.86 36.14
N ILE A 259 -9.68 -4.32 35.36
CA ILE A 259 -10.87 -5.05 35.85
C ILE A 259 -10.59 -6.56 35.92
N SER A 260 -9.64 -7.08 35.13
CA SER A 260 -9.27 -8.50 35.09
C SER A 260 -8.27 -8.94 36.18
N PHE A 261 -7.94 -8.07 37.14
CA PHE A 261 -7.14 -8.34 38.33
C PHE A 261 -7.99 -8.09 39.58
#